data_AF-A0A6G1BKD7-F1
#
_entry.id   AF-A0A6G1BKD7-F1
#
_cell.length_a   1.000
_cell.length_b   1.000
_cell.length_c   1.000
_cell.angle_alpha   90.00
_cell.angle_beta   90.00
_cell.angle_gamma   90.00
#
_symmetry.space_group_name_H-M   'P 1'
#
loop_
_entity.id
_entity.type
_entity.pdbx_description
1 polymer ?
#
loop_
_entity_poly.entity_id
_entity_poly.type
_entity_poly.pdbx_seq_one_letter_code
_entity_poly.pdbx_strand_id
1 'polypeptide(L)'
;MRLEGVIHCDVKPENILLDEELEPKLAEGRGTRGHIAPEWASNLPITGKVDVYSFGVVLLEIVRGLRVSGWTVDDGEEEEVEMVFRTTVAVLKERLRSEDRSWLEEFVDSRLNGNFCRLQAAAMVELAVAFVEEEKSRRPNMKHAVEKLLNFL
;
A
#
# COMPACT_ATOMS: atom_id res chain seq x y z
N MET A 1 -0.44 -16.98 -0.75
CA MET A 1 0.71 -17.21 0.17
C MET A 1 0.34 -18.25 1.21
N ARG A 2 1.08 -19.37 1.31
CA ARG A 2 1.05 -20.21 2.51
C ARG A 2 1.85 -19.51 3.62
N LEU A 3 1.31 -19.57 4.82
CA LEU A 3 1.93 -19.14 6.07
C LEU A 3 3.20 -19.97 6.32
N GLU A 4 4.23 -19.30 6.86
CA GLU A 4 5.51 -19.83 7.36
C GLU A 4 6.70 -19.80 6.38
N GLY A 5 7.58 -18.81 6.61
CA GLY A 5 9.01 -18.90 6.27
C GLY A 5 9.50 -18.14 5.05
N VAL A 6 8.65 -17.83 4.06
CA VAL A 6 9.07 -17.16 2.83
C VAL A 6 8.71 -15.67 2.90
N ILE A 7 9.74 -14.81 2.88
CA ILE A 7 9.61 -13.37 2.70
C ILE A 7 9.85 -13.09 1.22
N HIS A 8 8.88 -12.47 0.54
CA HIS A 8 8.97 -12.19 -0.90
C HIS A 8 9.98 -11.09 -1.20
N CYS A 9 10.09 -10.09 -0.33
CA CYS A 9 11.06 -9.00 -0.44
C CYS A 9 10.86 -8.11 -1.69
N ASP A 10 9.82 -8.27 -2.50
CA ASP A 10 9.62 -7.47 -3.71
C ASP A 10 8.15 -7.44 -4.13
N VAL A 11 7.26 -7.17 -3.17
CA VAL A 11 5.84 -6.96 -3.47
C VAL A 11 5.67 -5.55 -4.03
N LYS A 12 5.39 -5.46 -5.33
CA LYS A 12 5.19 -4.21 -6.09
C LYS A 12 4.27 -4.50 -7.28
N PRO A 13 3.66 -3.47 -7.90
CA PRO A 13 2.70 -3.73 -8.97
C PRO A 13 3.32 -4.42 -10.19
N GLU A 14 4.59 -4.17 -10.50
CA GLU A 14 5.32 -4.83 -11.60
C GLU A 14 5.47 -6.34 -11.40
N ASN A 15 5.43 -6.79 -10.15
CA ASN A 15 5.52 -8.20 -9.80
C ASN A 15 4.15 -8.81 -9.53
N ILE A 16 3.05 -8.05 -9.63
CA ILE A 16 1.69 -8.59 -9.59
C ILE A 16 1.20 -8.67 -11.04
N LEU A 17 1.47 -9.81 -11.67
CA LEU A 17 1.05 -10.09 -13.04
C LEU A 17 -0.41 -10.53 -13.04
N LEU A 18 -1.18 -10.09 -14.02
CA LEU A 18 -2.53 -10.58 -14.25
C LEU A 18 -2.48 -11.58 -15.41
N ASP A 19 -3.11 -12.74 -15.25
CA ASP A 19 -3.32 -13.66 -16.39
C ASP A 19 -4.55 -13.26 -17.22
N GLU A 20 -4.91 -14.09 -18.20
CA GLU A 20 -6.02 -13.81 -19.13
C GLU A 20 -7.39 -13.67 -18.42
N GLU A 21 -7.53 -14.20 -17.21
CA GLU A 21 -8.74 -14.12 -16.39
C GLU A 21 -8.69 -12.96 -15.38
N LEU A 22 -7.64 -12.13 -15.44
CA LEU A 22 -7.31 -11.08 -14.47
C LEU A 22 -7.00 -11.63 -13.06
N GLU A 23 -6.58 -12.89 -12.95
CA GLU A 23 -6.15 -13.47 -11.69
C GLU A 23 -4.70 -13.04 -11.37
N PRO A 24 -4.43 -12.50 -10.16
CA PRO A 24 -3.11 -12.00 -9.81
C PRO A 24 -2.11 -13.12 -9.49
N LYS A 25 -0.90 -13.02 -10.05
CA LYS A 25 0.25 -13.90 -9.82
C LYS A 25 1.46 -13.08 -9.42
N LEU A 26 2.17 -13.52 -8.39
CA LEU A 26 3.41 -12.88 -7.93
C LEU A 26 4.62 -13.41 -8.71
N ALA A 27 5.37 -12.51 -9.33
CA ALA A 27 6.64 -12.79 -9.97
C ALA A 27 7.81 -12.56 -9.00
N GLU A 28 8.87 -13.37 -9.10
CA GLU A 28 10.06 -13.21 -8.28
C GLU A 28 10.88 -11.97 -8.69
N GLY A 29 11.38 -11.23 -7.71
CA GLY A 29 12.25 -10.09 -7.93
C GLY A 29 13.04 -9.74 -6.65
N ARG A 30 14.06 -8.88 -6.79
CA ARG A 30 14.86 -8.39 -5.66
C ARG A 30 14.41 -6.95 -5.37
N GLY A 31 14.17 -6.67 -4.09
CA GLY A 31 13.52 -5.45 -3.58
C GLY A 31 13.78 -4.18 -4.36
N THR A 32 12.70 -3.47 -4.62
CA THR A 32 12.66 -2.25 -5.42
C THR A 32 12.43 -1.02 -4.55
N ARG A 33 13.16 0.06 -4.83
CA ARG A 33 13.05 1.34 -4.10
C ARG A 33 11.62 1.88 -4.20
N GLY A 34 11.11 2.43 -3.09
CA GLY A 34 9.72 2.92 -2.97
C GLY A 34 8.76 1.96 -2.25
N HIS A 35 9.06 0.66 -2.22
CA HIS A 35 8.24 -0.35 -1.53
C HIS A 35 8.96 -1.00 -0.34
N ILE A 36 10.13 -0.49 0.05
CA ILE A 36 10.97 -1.05 1.11
C ILE A 36 10.50 -0.54 2.47
N ALA A 37 10.28 -1.47 3.40
CA ALA A 37 9.93 -1.10 4.77
C ALA A 37 11.08 -0.36 5.49
N PRO A 38 10.80 0.60 6.39
CA PRO A 38 11.81 1.41 7.07
C PRO A 38 12.88 0.60 7.80
N GLU A 39 12.48 -0.50 8.45
CA GLU A 39 13.42 -1.39 9.13
C GLU A 39 14.38 -2.10 8.16
N TRP A 40 13.93 -2.36 6.93
CA TRP A 40 14.76 -2.99 5.92
C TRP A 40 15.73 -1.97 5.31
N ALA A 41 15.26 -0.76 4.99
CA ALA A 41 16.12 0.34 4.51
C ALA A 41 17.22 0.69 5.53
N SER A 42 16.91 0.58 6.83
CA SER A 42 17.84 0.83 7.94
C SER A 42 18.75 -0.35 8.29
N ASN A 43 18.76 -1.43 7.49
CA ASN A 43 19.51 -2.66 7.76
C ASN A 43 19.21 -3.30 9.15
N LEU A 44 18.00 -3.12 9.67
CA LEU A 44 17.53 -3.76 10.90
C LEU A 44 16.95 -5.16 10.61
N PRO A 45 16.81 -6.04 11.62
CA PRO A 45 16.24 -7.36 11.42
C PRO A 45 14.83 -7.33 10.81
N ILE A 46 14.68 -7.94 9.64
CA ILE A 46 13.42 -8.01 8.91
C ILE A 46 12.58 -9.23 9.33
N THR A 47 11.28 -9.16 9.04
CA THR A 47 10.33 -10.28 9.18
C THR A 47 9.36 -10.22 8.01
N GLY A 48 8.40 -11.15 7.89
CA GLY A 48 7.32 -11.04 6.89
C GLY A 48 6.49 -9.74 6.95
N LYS A 49 6.68 -8.89 7.98
CA LYS A 49 6.11 -7.53 8.04
C LYS A 49 6.66 -6.57 6.99
N VAL A 50 7.79 -6.89 6.34
CA VAL A 50 8.28 -6.07 5.22
C VAL A 50 7.37 -6.23 4.01
N ASP A 51 6.92 -7.46 3.71
CA ASP A 51 5.96 -7.69 2.61
C ASP A 51 4.59 -7.07 2.89
N VAL A 52 4.17 -7.03 4.17
CA VAL A 52 2.94 -6.32 4.58
C VAL A 52 3.06 -4.83 4.27
N TYR A 53 4.20 -4.21 4.61
CA TYR A 53 4.45 -2.80 4.29
C TYR A 53 4.42 -2.56 2.79
N SER A 54 5.18 -3.35 2.02
CA SER A 54 5.24 -3.24 0.55
C SER A 54 3.85 -3.38 -0.08
N PHE A 55 3.04 -4.32 0.41
CA PHE A 55 1.65 -4.47 -0.05
C PHE A 55 0.76 -3.28 0.34
N GLY A 56 0.98 -2.66 1.49
CA GLY A 56 0.29 -1.41 1.88
C GLY A 56 0.60 -0.26 0.93
N VAL A 57 1.86 -0.12 0.49
CA VAL A 57 2.24 0.84 -0.55
C VAL A 57 1.47 0.55 -1.84
N VAL A 58 1.47 -0.70 -2.31
CA VAL A 58 0.72 -1.12 -3.50
C VAL A 58 -0.77 -0.79 -3.41
N LEU A 59 -1.41 -1.03 -2.26
CA LEU A 59 -2.82 -0.70 -2.07
C LEU A 59 -3.08 0.81 -2.21
N LEU A 60 -2.20 1.67 -1.69
CA LEU A 60 -2.32 3.12 -1.87
C LEU A 60 -2.15 3.52 -3.35
N GLU A 61 -1.21 2.89 -4.06
CA GLU A 61 -1.01 3.12 -5.49
C GLU A 61 -2.22 2.69 -6.32
N ILE A 62 -2.86 1.56 -5.97
CA ILE A 62 -4.10 1.09 -6.61
C ILE A 62 -5.23 2.09 -6.38
N VAL A 63 -5.46 2.50 -5.13
CA VAL A 63 -6.55 3.44 -4.80
C VAL A 63 -6.35 4.77 -5.51
N ARG A 64 -5.12 5.29 -5.54
CA ARG A 64 -4.79 6.59 -6.14
C ARG A 64 -4.60 6.54 -7.66
N GLY A 65 -4.41 5.35 -8.23
CA GLY A 65 -4.14 5.15 -9.65
C GLY A 65 -2.76 5.63 -10.11
N LEU A 66 -1.86 5.94 -9.18
CA LEU A 66 -0.54 6.54 -9.42
C LEU A 66 0.52 5.87 -8.54
N ARG A 67 1.70 5.64 -9.11
CA ARG A 67 2.90 5.21 -8.37
C ARG A 67 3.27 6.26 -7.32
N VAL A 68 3.82 5.83 -6.19
CA VAL A 68 4.26 6.76 -5.11
C VAL A 68 5.33 7.74 -5.61
N SER A 69 6.23 7.30 -6.50
CA SER A 69 7.21 8.19 -7.14
C SER A 69 6.58 9.32 -7.96
N GLY A 70 5.34 9.13 -8.44
CA GLY A 70 4.58 10.16 -9.16
C GLY A 70 3.78 11.09 -8.25
N TRP A 71 3.96 11.05 -6.92
CA TRP A 71 3.24 11.93 -5.99
C TRP A 71 3.92 13.29 -5.81
N THR A 72 5.19 13.42 -6.18
CA THR A 72 5.94 14.68 -6.24
C THR A 72 5.77 15.36 -7.59
N VAL A 73 5.95 16.69 -7.62
CA VAL A 73 5.98 17.45 -8.86
C VAL A 73 7.42 17.40 -9.38
N ASP A 74 7.65 16.74 -10.52
CA ASP A 74 8.95 16.70 -11.24
C ASP A 74 10.00 15.69 -10.72
N ASP A 75 9.68 14.37 -10.76
CA ASP A 75 10.60 13.25 -10.46
C ASP A 75 11.53 13.56 -9.26
N GLY A 76 10.91 14.01 -8.17
CA GLY A 76 11.59 14.52 -6.98
C GLY A 76 12.61 13.52 -6.43
N GLU A 77 13.61 14.04 -5.71
CA GLU A 77 14.63 13.21 -5.09
C GLU A 77 13.99 12.15 -4.17
N GLU A 78 14.65 11.00 -4.00
CA GLU A 78 14.10 9.87 -3.23
C GLU A 78 13.64 10.28 -1.82
N GLU A 79 14.35 11.21 -1.18
CA GLU A 79 14.04 11.76 0.14
C GLU A 79 12.75 12.59 0.14
N GLU A 80 12.47 13.31 -0.96
CA GLU A 80 11.24 14.09 -1.12
C GLU A 80 10.04 13.14 -1.30
N VAL A 81 10.18 12.11 -2.12
CA VAL A 81 9.14 11.08 -2.31
C VAL A 81 8.79 10.40 -0.98
N GLU A 82 9.81 10.04 -0.19
CA GLU A 82 9.60 9.45 1.14
C GLU A 82 8.90 10.43 2.09
N MET A 83 9.31 11.69 2.13
CA MET A 83 8.69 12.72 2.96
C MET A 83 7.22 12.93 2.58
N VAL A 84 6.93 13.05 1.29
CA VAL A 84 5.56 13.21 0.77
C VAL A 84 4.72 11.99 1.14
N PHE A 85 5.24 10.78 0.91
CA PHE A 85 4.54 9.55 1.28
C PHE A 85 4.17 9.50 2.77
N ARG A 86 5.14 9.77 3.66
CA ARG A 86 4.91 9.79 5.12
C ARG A 86 3.90 10.86 5.52
N THR A 87 3.99 12.04 4.93
CA THR A 87 3.04 13.15 5.18
C THR A 87 1.64 12.78 4.70
N THR A 88 1.50 12.20 3.51
CA THR A 88 0.22 11.72 2.98
C THR A 88 -0.38 10.65 3.90
N VAL A 89 0.41 9.65 4.33
CA VAL A 89 -0.07 8.61 5.26
C VAL A 89 -0.56 9.24 6.57
N ALA A 90 0.14 10.23 7.12
CA ALA A 90 -0.29 10.95 8.32
C ALA A 90 -1.62 11.71 8.11
N VAL A 91 -1.78 12.39 6.98
CA VAL A 91 -3.03 13.07 6.60
C VAL A 91 -4.17 12.07 6.44
N LEU A 92 -3.94 10.94 5.79
CA LEU A 92 -4.94 9.88 5.62
C LEU A 92 -5.38 9.30 6.97
N LYS A 93 -4.43 9.06 7.89
CA LYS A 93 -4.75 8.61 9.27
C LYS A 93 -5.71 9.57 9.95
N GLU A 94 -5.49 10.87 9.82
CA GLU A 94 -6.36 11.87 10.43
C GLU A 94 -7.72 11.94 9.73
N ARG A 95 -7.75 11.96 8.39
CA ARG A 95 -8.99 11.96 7.60
C ARG A 95 -9.85 10.72 7.89
N LEU A 96 -9.24 9.56 8.15
CA LEU A 96 -9.94 8.32 8.50
C LEU A 96 -10.68 8.39 9.85
N ARG A 97 -10.23 9.25 10.78
CA ARG A 97 -10.90 9.45 12.10
C ARG A 97 -12.19 10.25 12.00
N SER A 98 -12.31 11.09 10.97
CA SER A 98 -13.55 11.83 10.69
C SER A 98 -14.64 10.89 10.17
N GLU A 99 -15.91 11.24 10.39
CA GLU A 99 -17.03 10.60 9.69
C GLU A 99 -17.13 11.08 8.24
N ASP A 100 -16.56 12.25 7.93
CA ASP A 100 -16.52 12.77 6.57
C ASP A 100 -15.58 11.94 5.68
N ARG A 101 -16.13 11.54 4.53
CA ARG A 101 -15.47 10.74 3.49
C ARG A 101 -15.43 11.45 2.14
N SER A 102 -15.78 12.75 2.08
CA SER A 102 -15.74 13.59 0.87
C SER A 102 -14.33 13.61 0.25
N TRP A 103 -13.30 13.63 1.09
CA TRP A 103 -11.90 13.61 0.70
C TRP A 103 -11.48 12.43 -0.18
N LEU A 104 -12.26 11.33 -0.20
CA LEU A 104 -11.98 10.20 -1.09
C LEU A 104 -12.06 10.60 -2.56
N GLU A 105 -12.92 11.56 -2.92
CA GLU A 105 -13.04 12.05 -4.30
C GLU A 105 -11.76 12.74 -4.80
N GLU A 106 -11.00 13.36 -3.89
CA GLU A 106 -9.70 13.98 -4.19
C GLU A 106 -8.55 12.97 -4.18
N PHE A 107 -8.72 11.87 -3.44
CA PHE A 107 -7.65 10.91 -3.20
C PHE A 107 -7.65 9.76 -4.21
N VAL A 108 -8.83 9.22 -4.52
CA VAL A 108 -9.04 8.09 -5.42
C VAL A 108 -8.71 8.48 -6.87
N ASP A 109 -8.28 7.51 -7.66
CA ASP A 109 -7.96 7.66 -9.09
C ASP A 109 -9.03 8.48 -9.84
N SER A 110 -8.61 9.65 -10.33
CA SER A 110 -9.48 10.59 -11.02
C SER A 110 -10.07 10.00 -12.31
N ARG A 111 -9.42 9.01 -12.93
CA ARG A 111 -9.92 8.33 -14.13
C ARG A 111 -11.20 7.53 -13.87
N LEU A 112 -11.49 7.18 -12.61
CA LEU A 112 -12.76 6.57 -12.22
C LEU A 112 -13.93 7.57 -12.32
N ASN A 113 -13.67 8.87 -12.35
CA ASN A 113 -14.68 9.93 -12.47
C ASN A 113 -15.83 9.78 -11.46
N GLY A 114 -15.50 9.45 -10.21
CA GLY A 114 -16.48 9.22 -9.14
C GLY A 114 -17.19 7.86 -9.18
N ASN A 115 -16.92 7.02 -10.17
CA ASN A 115 -17.51 5.67 -10.30
C ASN A 115 -16.76 4.65 -9.44
N PHE A 116 -16.87 4.78 -8.12
CA PHE A 116 -16.31 3.83 -7.16
C PHE A 116 -17.19 3.72 -5.92
N CYS A 117 -17.12 2.58 -5.23
CA CYS A 117 -17.79 2.41 -3.95
C CYS A 117 -16.97 3.11 -2.85
N ARG A 118 -17.51 4.18 -2.26
CA ARG A 118 -16.83 4.94 -1.18
C ARG A 118 -16.49 4.07 0.03
N LEU A 119 -17.35 3.11 0.36
CA LEU A 119 -17.11 2.20 1.50
C LEU A 119 -15.92 1.27 1.23
N GLN A 120 -15.84 0.68 0.04
CA GLN A 120 -14.71 -0.16 -0.36
C GLN A 120 -13.42 0.65 -0.46
N ALA A 121 -13.47 1.86 -1.05
CA ALA A 121 -12.30 2.74 -1.13
C ALA A 121 -11.80 3.15 0.26
N ALA A 122 -12.69 3.54 1.17
CA ALA A 122 -12.32 3.87 2.55
C ALA A 122 -11.66 2.69 3.27
N ALA A 123 -12.24 1.49 3.11
CA ALA A 123 -11.71 0.26 3.70
C ALA A 123 -10.32 -0.10 3.15
N MET A 124 -10.11 0.04 1.84
CA MET A 124 -8.79 -0.16 1.22
C MET A 124 -7.76 0.83 1.76
N VAL A 125 -8.12 2.11 1.90
CA VAL A 125 -7.22 3.12 2.48
C VAL A 125 -6.92 2.85 3.95
N GLU A 126 -7.92 2.50 4.75
CA GLU A 126 -7.74 2.12 6.17
C GLU A 126 -6.74 0.97 6.31
N LEU A 127 -6.91 -0.06 5.49
CA LEU A 127 -6.05 -1.23 5.50
C LEU A 127 -4.63 -0.87 5.07
N ALA A 128 -4.49 -0.12 3.98
CA ALA A 128 -3.20 0.29 3.44
C ALA A 128 -2.42 1.15 4.45
N VAL A 129 -3.10 2.11 5.09
CA VAL A 129 -2.54 2.96 6.15
C VAL A 129 -2.07 2.14 7.36
N ALA A 130 -2.80 1.10 7.76
CA ALA A 130 -2.39 0.21 8.84
C ALA A 130 -1.17 -0.66 8.46
N PHE A 131 -0.98 -0.97 7.18
CA PHE A 131 0.12 -1.80 6.69
C PHE A 131 1.43 -1.03 6.60
N VAL A 132 1.36 0.28 6.34
CA VAL A 132 2.52 1.15 6.22
C VAL A 132 2.89 1.84 7.53
N GLU A 133 2.45 1.30 8.68
CA GLU A 133 2.91 1.74 10.00
C GLU A 133 4.45 1.63 10.09
N GLU A 134 5.08 2.69 10.59
CA GLU A 134 6.53 2.76 10.82
C GLU A 134 6.96 1.63 11.77
N GLU A 135 6.21 1.46 12.86
CA GLU A 135 6.45 0.40 13.83
C GLU A 135 5.92 -0.94 13.29
N LYS A 136 6.82 -1.82 12.85
CA LYS A 136 6.47 -3.14 12.28
C LYS A 136 5.61 -4.02 13.20
N SER A 137 5.62 -3.79 14.51
CA SER A 137 4.78 -4.48 15.50
C SER A 137 3.30 -4.10 15.37
N ARG A 138 3.00 -2.85 14.97
CA ARG A 138 1.65 -2.32 14.78
C ARG A 138 1.01 -2.75 13.47
N ARG A 139 1.82 -3.10 12.46
CA ARG A 139 1.31 -3.68 11.21
C ARG A 139 0.55 -4.96 11.53
N PRO A 140 -0.65 -5.19 10.98
CA PRO A 140 -1.34 -6.47 11.14
C PRO A 140 -0.58 -7.59 10.41
N ASN A 141 -1.04 -8.83 10.58
CA ASN A 141 -0.49 -9.96 9.83
C ASN A 141 -1.17 -10.08 8.45
N MET A 142 -0.49 -10.72 7.50
CA MET A 142 -1.01 -10.90 6.14
C MET A 142 -2.31 -11.75 6.10
N LYS A 143 -2.55 -12.60 7.10
CA LYS A 143 -3.81 -13.36 7.21
C LYS A 143 -4.99 -12.41 7.47
N HIS A 144 -4.85 -11.49 8.41
CA HIS A 144 -5.83 -10.46 8.73
C HIS A 144 -6.05 -9.51 7.56
N ALA A 145 -4.99 -9.24 6.78
CA ALA A 145 -5.08 -8.47 5.53
C ALA A 145 -6.07 -9.10 4.54
N VAL A 146 -5.87 -10.39 4.26
CA VAL A 146 -6.71 -11.17 3.35
C VAL A 146 -8.14 -11.28 3.88
N GLU A 147 -8.31 -11.58 5.18
CA GLU A 147 -9.63 -11.66 5.80
C GLU A 147 -10.40 -10.33 5.69
N LYS A 148 -9.75 -9.19 5.95
CA LYS A 148 -10.39 -7.89 5.80
C LYS A 148 -10.77 -7.63 4.34
N LEU A 149 -9.86 -7.81 3.37
CA LEU A 149 -10.14 -7.57 1.96
C LEU A 149 -11.28 -8.44 1.42
N LEU A 150 -11.32 -9.72 1.80
CA LEU A 150 -12.38 -10.64 1.40
C LEU A 150 -13.75 -10.28 1.99
N ASN A 151 -13.80 -9.62 3.14
CA ASN A 151 -15.07 -9.16 3.73
C ASN A 151 -15.65 -7.92 3.02
N PHE A 152 -14.92 -7.30 2.09
CA PHE A 152 -15.36 -6.14 1.31
C PHE A 152 -15.73 -6.47 -0.15
N LEU A 153 -15.50 -7.71 -0.59
CA LEU A 153 -15.94 -8.27 -1.87
C LEU A 153 -17.28 -8.98 -1.71
#